data_AF-A0A2D8ZYA8-F1
#
_entry.id   AF-A0A2D8ZYA8-F1
#
_cell.length_a   1.000
_cell.length_b   1.000
_cell.length_c   1.000
_cell.angle_alpha   90.00
_cell.angle_beta   90.00
_cell.angle_gamma   90.00
#
_symmetry.space_group_name_H-M   'P 1'
#
loop_
_entity.id
_entity.type
_entity.pdbx_description
1 polymer ?
#
loop_
_entity_poly.entity_id
_entity_poly.type
_entity_poly.pdbx_seq_one_letter_code
_entity_poly.pdbx_strand_id
1 'polypeptide(L)'
;MITPKSYALGFLMTSVVAVLIVIAIVVLGEYTKTRGRFLLTALVVQGYFFCSLGPAWVAERRPDSRVWQVALIACAAGLLVILAGIWGTPNSDAFWKSTAIVTTLALVLVYAAVVDVEPR
;
A
#
# COMPACT_ATOMS: atom_id res chain seq x y z
N MET A 1 8.44 -11.03 12.78
CA MET A 1 7.61 -12.06 12.15
C MET A 1 6.69 -11.38 11.15
N ILE A 2 6.81 -11.71 9.86
CA ILE A 2 5.89 -11.23 8.81
C ILE A 2 4.66 -12.12 8.92
N THR A 3 3.56 -11.58 9.45
CA THR A 3 2.29 -12.33 9.57
C THR A 3 1.18 -11.56 8.86
N PRO A 4 0.25 -12.23 8.17
CA PRO A 4 -0.91 -11.59 7.54
C PRO A 4 -1.73 -10.79 8.55
N LYS A 5 -1.79 -11.27 9.80
CA LYS A 5 -2.49 -10.60 10.90
C LYS A 5 -1.94 -9.20 11.15
N SER A 6 -0.63 -9.00 11.10
CA SER A 6 -0.01 -7.68 11.27
C SER A 6 -0.43 -6.72 10.16
N TYR A 7 -0.47 -7.18 8.90
CA TYR A 7 -0.91 -6.35 7.77
C TYR A 7 -2.41 -6.07 7.81
N ALA A 8 -3.23 -7.03 8.24
CA ALA A 8 -4.67 -6.86 8.42
C ALA A 8 -4.97 -5.84 9.53
N LEU A 9 -4.21 -5.87 10.62
CA LEU A 9 -4.31 -4.89 11.69
C LEU A 9 -3.87 -3.50 11.22
N GLY A 10 -2.80 -3.40 10.42
CA GLY A 10 -2.39 -2.15 9.78
C GLY A 10 -3.47 -1.58 8.86
N PHE A 11 -4.10 -2.43 8.03
CA PHE A 11 -5.24 -2.06 7.20
C PHE A 11 -6.42 -1.53 8.03
N LEU A 12 -6.79 -2.21 9.11
CA LEU A 12 -7.86 -1.76 10.00
C LEU A 12 -7.55 -0.41 10.66
N MET A 13 -6.35 -0.25 11.24
CA MET A 13 -5.95 0.99 11.90
C MET A 13 -5.94 2.17 10.93
N THR A 14 -5.40 1.97 9.73
CA THR A 14 -5.36 3.02 8.69
C THR A 14 -6.75 3.36 8.16
N SER A 15 -7.67 2.39 8.11
CA SER A 15 -9.09 2.62 7.81
C SER A 15 -9.73 3.54 8.84
N VAL A 16 -9.50 3.28 10.13
CA VAL A 16 -10.00 4.12 11.23
C VAL A 16 -9.44 5.54 11.10
N VAL A 17 -8.13 5.69 10.84
CA VAL A 17 -7.51 7.00 10.62
C VAL A 17 -8.14 7.74 9.44
N ALA A 18 -8.36 7.07 8.31
CA ALA A 18 -9.02 7.67 7.14
C ALA A 18 -10.42 8.18 7.50
N VAL A 19 -11.22 7.38 8.21
CA VAL A 19 -12.57 7.77 8.67
C VAL A 19 -12.51 8.97 9.61
N LEU A 20 -11.57 8.99 10.57
CA LEU A 20 -11.40 10.13 11.48
C LEU A 20 -11.03 11.42 10.73
N ILE A 21 -10.18 11.33 9.70
CA ILE A 21 -9.84 12.49 8.87
C ILE A 21 -11.08 13.00 8.12
N VAL A 22 -11.91 12.10 7.57
CA VAL A 22 -13.17 12.47 6.91
C VAL A 22 -14.12 13.15 7.89
N ILE A 23 -14.29 12.59 9.10
CA ILE A 23 -15.12 13.20 10.15
C ILE A 23 -14.60 14.60 10.48
N ALA A 24 -13.28 14.76 10.67
CA ALA A 24 -12.68 16.05 10.96
C ALA A 24 -12.92 17.07 9.83
N ILE A 25 -12.81 16.67 8.56
CA ILE A 25 -13.12 17.50 7.40
C ILE A 25 -14.59 17.97 7.45
N VAL A 26 -15.53 17.06 7.70
CA VAL A 26 -16.96 17.36 7.75
C VAL A 26 -17.29 18.29 8.92
N VAL A 27 -16.79 18.00 10.13
CA VAL A 27 -17.03 18.79 11.34
C VAL A 27 -16.45 20.20 11.22
N LEU A 28 -15.27 20.33 10.62
CA LEU A 28 -14.63 21.64 10.44
C LEU A 28 -15.18 22.40 9.23
N GLY A 29 -15.92 21.73 8.33
CA GLY A 29 -16.51 22.34 7.14
C GLY A 29 -15.51 22.79 6.07
N GLU A 30 -14.23 22.45 6.19
CA GLU A 30 -13.19 22.86 5.22
C GLU A 30 -12.42 21.65 4.68
N TYR A 31 -12.33 21.59 3.36
CA TYR A 31 -11.46 20.64 2.66
C TYR A 31 -10.19 21.34 2.19
N THR A 32 -9.21 21.44 3.10
CA THR A 32 -7.92 22.08 2.78
C THR A 32 -6.97 21.12 2.06
N LYS A 33 -6.01 21.67 1.31
CA LYS A 33 -4.96 20.90 0.62
C LYS A 33 -4.22 19.95 1.57
N THR A 34 -3.95 20.40 2.79
CA THR A 34 -3.27 19.60 3.82
C THR A 34 -4.13 18.43 4.31
N ARG A 35 -5.42 18.66 4.60
CA ARG A 35 -6.35 17.59 5.02
C ARG A 35 -6.54 16.56 3.89
N GLY A 36 -6.62 17.02 2.64
CA GLY A 36 -6.65 16.15 1.47
C GLY A 36 -5.39 15.27 1.35
N ARG A 37 -4.19 15.81 1.58
CA ARG A 37 -2.93 15.03 1.59
C ARG A 37 -2.90 13.98 2.71
N PHE A 38 -3.40 14.31 3.90
CA PHE A 38 -3.52 13.35 4.99
C PHE A 38 -4.49 12.22 4.66
N LEU A 39 -5.66 12.54 4.10
CA LEU A 39 -6.63 11.54 3.67
C LEU A 39 -6.03 10.62 2.61
N LEU A 40 -5.38 11.18 1.59
CA LEU A 40 -4.76 10.43 0.51
C LEU A 40 -3.62 9.54 1.02
N THR A 41 -2.81 10.04 1.97
CA THR A 41 -1.79 9.24 2.66
C THR A 41 -2.42 8.03 3.37
N ALA A 42 -3.50 8.25 4.13
CA ALA A 42 -4.18 7.17 4.84
C ALA A 42 -4.74 6.11 3.89
N LEU A 43 -5.38 6.53 2.79
CA LEU A 43 -5.95 5.63 1.78
C LEU A 43 -4.86 4.84 1.03
N VAL A 44 -3.74 5.47 0.68
CA VAL A 44 -2.63 4.78 0.01
C VAL A 44 -1.99 3.76 0.95
N VAL A 45 -1.70 4.16 2.19
CA VAL A 45 -1.13 3.25 3.18
C VAL A 45 -2.06 2.06 3.41
N GLN A 46 -3.37 2.31 3.54
CA GLN A 46 -4.41 1.28 3.64
C GLN A 46 -4.36 0.31 2.43
N GLY A 47 -4.33 0.84 1.20
CA GLY A 47 -4.25 0.03 -0.02
C GLY A 47 -3.01 -0.87 -0.07
N TYR A 48 -1.85 -0.36 0.32
CA TYR A 48 -0.62 -1.17 0.36
C TYR A 48 -0.59 -2.20 1.48
N PHE A 49 -1.19 -1.91 2.64
CA PHE A 49 -1.42 -2.93 3.68
C PHE A 49 -2.30 -4.06 3.15
N PHE A 50 -3.38 -3.73 2.43
CA PHE A 50 -4.25 -4.72 1.80
C PHE A 50 -3.51 -5.56 0.75
N CYS A 51 -2.75 -4.93 -0.15
CA CYS A 51 -1.97 -5.64 -1.17
C CYS A 51 -0.91 -6.58 -0.56
N SER A 52 -0.34 -6.21 0.59
CA SER A 52 0.68 -7.02 1.27
C SER A 52 0.13 -8.26 1.98
N LEU A 53 -1.20 -8.38 2.15
CA LEU A 53 -1.83 -9.54 2.80
C LEU A 53 -1.54 -10.85 2.06
N GLY A 54 -1.64 -10.83 0.73
CA GLY A 54 -1.38 -11.99 -0.13
C GLY A 54 0.05 -12.52 0.05
N PRO A 55 1.09 -11.72 -0.22
CA PRO A 55 2.48 -12.13 -0.03
C PRO A 55 2.80 -12.52 1.42
N ALA A 56 2.24 -11.84 2.43
CA ALA A 56 2.43 -12.23 3.82
C ALA A 56 1.82 -13.60 4.13
N TRP A 57 0.70 -13.95 3.50
CA TRP A 57 0.05 -15.26 3.64
C TRP A 57 0.85 -16.36 2.94
N VAL A 58 1.46 -16.04 1.79
CA VAL A 58 2.38 -16.92 1.07
C VAL A 58 3.62 -17.21 1.92
N ALA A 59 4.16 -16.20 2.60
CA ALA A 59 5.33 -16.33 3.47
C ALA A 59 5.14 -17.37 4.58
N GLU A 60 3.92 -17.53 5.10
CA GLU A 60 3.59 -18.54 6.12
C GLU A 60 3.47 -19.96 5.54
N ARG A 61 3.11 -20.11 4.25
CA ARG A 61 2.76 -21.40 3.63
C ARG A 61 3.85 -21.98 2.75
N ARG A 62 4.64 -21.11 2.11
CA ARG A 62 5.83 -21.45 1.32
C ARG A 62 6.98 -20.52 1.69
N PRO A 63 7.60 -20.69 2.87
CA PRO A 63 8.72 -19.86 3.28
C PRO A 63 9.92 -19.97 2.33
N ASP A 64 10.08 -21.12 1.66
CA ASP A 64 11.18 -21.39 0.72
C ASP A 64 11.10 -20.60 -0.59
N SER A 65 9.91 -20.10 -0.95
CA SER A 65 9.74 -19.30 -2.16
C SER A 65 10.33 -17.91 -1.98
N ARG A 66 11.08 -17.40 -2.96
CA ARG A 66 11.58 -16.01 -2.93
C ARG A 66 10.57 -15.00 -3.45
N VAL A 67 9.49 -15.45 -4.06
CA VAL A 67 8.52 -14.58 -4.76
C VAL A 67 7.79 -13.66 -3.77
N TRP A 68 7.45 -14.17 -2.58
CA TRP A 68 6.77 -13.37 -1.55
C TRP A 68 7.65 -12.22 -1.03
N GLN A 69 8.97 -12.42 -0.93
CA GLN A 69 9.91 -11.38 -0.49
C GLN A 69 9.97 -10.25 -1.51
N VAL A 70 10.10 -10.61 -2.79
CA VAL A 70 10.16 -9.63 -3.88
C VAL A 70 8.86 -8.84 -3.99
N ALA A 71 7.71 -9.49 -3.81
CA ALA A 71 6.41 -8.82 -3.79
C ALA A 71 6.27 -7.81 -2.64
N LEU A 72 6.69 -8.17 -1.41
CA LEU A 72 6.66 -7.25 -0.27
C LEU A 72 7.61 -6.06 -0.46
N ILE A 73 8.81 -6.29 -1.01
CA ILE A 73 9.76 -5.22 -1.31
C ILE A 73 9.18 -4.28 -2.37
N ALA A 74 8.55 -4.81 -3.42
CA ALA A 74 7.90 -4.02 -4.45
C ALA A 74 6.74 -3.19 -3.89
N CYS A 75 5.92 -3.77 -3.00
CA CYS A 75 4.89 -3.02 -2.28
C CYS A 75 5.48 -1.89 -1.43
N ALA A 76 6.54 -2.15 -0.67
CA ALA A 76 7.21 -1.12 0.14
C ALA A 76 7.78 0.01 -0.76
N ALA A 77 8.42 -0.34 -1.86
CA ALA A 77 8.97 0.63 -2.82
C ALA A 77 7.85 1.49 -3.44
N GLY A 78 6.77 0.87 -3.91
CA GLY A 78 5.62 1.58 -4.48
C GLY A 78 4.99 2.55 -3.48
N LEU A 79 4.80 2.11 -2.23
CA LEU A 79 4.29 2.94 -1.16
C LEU A 79 5.17 4.17 -0.93
N LEU A 80 6.49 3.98 -0.78
CA LEU A 80 7.43 5.07 -0.53
C LEU A 80 7.44 6.09 -1.67
N VAL A 81 7.41 5.64 -2.92
CA VAL A 81 7.38 6.53 -4.09
C VAL A 81 6.07 7.34 -4.11
N ILE A 82 4.92 6.71 -3.87
CA ILE A 82 3.65 7.45 -3.82
C ILE A 82 3.65 8.45 -2.67
N LEU A 83 4.11 8.09 -1.47
CA LEU A 83 4.20 9.01 -0.34
C LEU A 83 5.11 10.20 -0.64
N ALA A 84 6.25 9.98 -1.29
CA ALA A 84 7.11 11.06 -1.77
C ALA A 84 6.38 11.97 -2.78
N GLY A 85 5.55 11.39 -3.66
CA GLY A 85 4.71 12.15 -4.59
C GLY A 85 3.66 13.02 -3.91
N ILE A 86 2.96 12.49 -2.90
CA ILE A 86 1.89 13.19 -2.16
C ILE A 86 2.44 14.43 -1.44
N TRP A 87 3.59 14.27 -0.80
CA TRP A 87 4.17 15.31 0.05
C TRP A 87 5.12 16.24 -0.71
N GLY A 88 5.95 15.70 -1.60
CA GLY A 88 6.85 16.47 -2.44
C GLY A 88 6.14 17.21 -3.58
N THR A 89 4.98 16.73 -4.01
CA THR A 89 4.24 17.26 -5.19
C THR A 89 5.14 17.58 -6.38
N PRO A 90 5.91 16.60 -6.88
CA PRO A 90 6.78 16.82 -8.02
C PRO A 90 5.95 17.16 -9.26
N ASN A 91 6.33 18.23 -9.95
CA ASN A 91 5.70 18.67 -11.20
C ASN A 91 6.28 17.92 -12.43
N SER A 92 6.60 16.64 -12.27
CA SER A 92 7.24 15.84 -13.30
C SER A 92 6.34 14.69 -13.72
N ASP A 93 5.88 14.73 -14.97
CA ASP A 93 5.12 13.62 -15.56
C ASP A 93 5.89 12.31 -15.56
N ALA A 94 7.23 12.38 -15.72
CA ALA A 94 8.09 11.21 -15.67
C ALA A 94 8.04 10.53 -14.29
N PHE A 95 7.98 11.32 -13.21
CA PHE A 95 7.82 10.80 -11.86
C PHE A 95 6.48 10.08 -11.68
N TRP A 96 5.38 10.65 -12.15
CA TRP A 96 4.07 10.01 -12.00
C TRP A 96 3.94 8.75 -12.87
N LYS A 97 4.54 8.75 -14.07
CA LYS A 97 4.64 7.56 -14.92
C LYS A 97 5.46 6.46 -14.28
N SER A 98 6.63 6.77 -13.71
CA SER A 98 7.46 5.76 -13.04
C SER A 98 6.76 5.23 -11.78
N THR A 99 6.09 6.09 -11.01
CA THR A 99 5.27 5.70 -9.86
C THR A 99 4.18 4.70 -10.26
N ALA A 100 3.48 4.96 -11.36
CA ALA A 100 2.46 4.06 -11.89
C ALA A 100 3.07 2.71 -12.31
N ILE A 101 4.21 2.72 -13.01
CA ILE A 101 4.92 1.50 -13.42
C ILE A 101 5.31 0.66 -12.19
N VAL A 102 5.92 1.27 -11.18
CA VAL A 102 6.33 0.59 -9.94
C VAL A 102 5.11 0.02 -9.21
N THR A 103 4.01 0.76 -9.17
CA THR A 103 2.76 0.30 -8.55
C THR A 103 2.19 -0.92 -9.29
N THR A 104 2.09 -0.86 -10.62
CA THR A 104 1.63 -1.99 -11.44
C THR A 104 2.52 -3.21 -11.27
N LEU A 105 3.85 -3.02 -11.27
CA LEU A 105 4.80 -4.11 -11.05
C LEU A 105 4.64 -4.74 -9.66
N ALA A 106 4.42 -3.93 -8.62
CA ALA A 106 4.11 -4.44 -7.28
C ALA A 106 2.82 -5.29 -7.27
N LEU A 107 1.76 -4.85 -7.94
CA LEU A 107 0.51 -5.61 -8.05
C LEU A 107 0.68 -6.94 -8.80
N VAL A 108 1.45 -6.94 -9.90
CA VAL A 108 1.76 -8.17 -10.65
C VAL A 108 2.54 -9.14 -9.78
N LEU A 109 3.51 -8.67 -9.01
CA LEU A 109 4.29 -9.51 -8.09
C LEU A 109 3.45 -10.04 -6.93
N VAL A 110 2.54 -9.21 -6.39
CA VAL A 110 1.56 -9.65 -5.39
C VAL A 110 0.71 -10.80 -5.92
N TYR A 111 0.19 -10.67 -7.15
CA TYR A 111 -0.56 -11.72 -7.80
C TYR A 111 0.29 -12.98 -8.02
N ALA A 112 1.51 -12.82 -8.55
CA ALA A 112 2.43 -13.93 -8.78
C ALA A 112 2.78 -14.68 -7.49
N ALA A 113 2.95 -13.97 -6.37
CA ALA A 113 3.20 -14.58 -5.08
C ALA A 113 2.02 -15.45 -4.63
N VAL A 114 0.78 -14.99 -4.82
CA VAL A 114 -0.42 -15.77 -4.47
C VAL A 114 -0.54 -17.03 -5.32
N VAL A 115 -0.33 -16.91 -6.63
CA VAL A 115 -0.37 -18.06 -7.56
C VAL A 115 0.75 -19.07 -7.28
N ASP A 116 1.91 -18.62 -6.78
CA ASP A 116 3.03 -19.52 -6.44
C ASP A 116 2.70 -20.54 -5.32
N VAL A 117 1.64 -20.32 -4.55
CA VAL A 117 1.17 -21.25 -3.51
C VAL A 117 0.25 -22.34 -4.07
N GLU A 118 -0.35 -22.14 -5.25
CA GLU A 118 -1.23 -23.14 -5.83
C GLU A 118 -0.45 -24.42 -6.19
N PRO A 119 -0.91 -25.61 -5.77
CA PRO A 119 -0.30 -26.87 -6.17
C PRO A 119 -0.47 -27.06 -7.68
N ARG A 120 0.65 -27.26 -8.38
CA ARG A 120 0.69 -27.63 -9.81
C ARG A 120 0.22 -29.06 -10.02
#